data_AF-A0A0E2D2X2-F1
#
_entry.id   AF-A0A0E2D2X2-F1
#
_cell.length_a   1.000
_cell.length_b   1.000
_cell.length_c   1.000
_cell.angle_alpha   90.00
_cell.angle_beta   90.00
_cell.angle_gamma   90.00
#
_symmetry.space_group_name_H-M   'P 1'
#
loop_
_entity.id
_entity.type
_entity.pdbx_description
1 polymer ?
#
loop_
_entity_poly.entity_id
_entity_poly.type
_entity_poly.pdbx_seq_one_letter_code
_entity_poly.pdbx_strand_id
1 'polypeptide(L)' 'MTTAEKLRKEGKIEDAKKMFKEGFKLDVVLRITGLTEQELKDHGLL' A
#
# COMPACT_ATOMS: atom_id res chain seq x y z
N MET A 1 10.86 -6.08 11.97
CA MET A 1 10.20 -6.91 10.94
C MET A 1 11.06 -8.11 10.66
N THR A 2 10.44 -9.28 10.71
CA THR A 2 10.95 -10.52 10.13
C THR A 2 10.89 -10.44 8.60
N THR A 3 11.63 -11.32 7.91
CA THR A 3 11.61 -11.41 6.44
C THR A 3 10.19 -11.65 5.90
N ALA A 4 9.37 -12.44 6.60
CA ALA A 4 8.00 -12.71 6.21
C ALA A 4 7.10 -11.45 6.30
N GLU A 5 7.31 -10.61 7.31
CA GLU A 5 6.56 -9.35 7.45
C GLU A 5 6.93 -8.35 6.35
N LYS A 6 8.21 -8.28 5.96
CA LYS A 6 8.66 -7.46 4.82
C LYS A 6 7.99 -7.90 3.51
N LEU A 7 8.04 -9.19 3.19
CA LEU A 7 7.45 -9.73 1.96
C LEU A 7 5.94 -9.47 1.87
N ARG A 8 5.22 -9.64 2.98
CA ARG A 8 3.78 -9.32 3.04
C ARG A 8 3.52 -7.83 2.83
N LYS A 9 4.39 -6.96 3.35
CA LYS A 9 4.25 -5.51 3.20
C LYS A 9 4.53 -5.07 1.77
N GLU A 10 5.54 -5.62 1.11
CA GLU A 10 5.85 -5.33 -0.30
C GLU A 10 4.67 -5.69 -1.22
N GLY A 11 4.04 -6.84 -1.02
CA GLY A 11 2.84 -7.21 -1.79
C GLY A 11 1.69 -6.20 -1.65
N LYS A 12 1.43 -5.73 -0.43
CA LYS A 12 0.41 -4.70 -0.18
C LYS A 12 0.72 -3.36 -0.87
N ILE A 13 2.01 -2.99 -0.94
CA ILE A 13 2.46 -1.76 -1.61
C ILE A 13 2.27 -1.88 -3.13
N GLU A 14 2.55 -3.05 -3.72
CA GLU A 14 2.28 -3.31 -5.13
C GLU A 14 0.79 -3.24 -5.46
N ASP A 15 -0.06 -3.81 -4.61
CA ASP A 15 -1.51 -3.75 -4.75
C ASP A 15 -2.01 -2.30 -4.65
N ALA A 16 -1.55 -1.53 -3.66
CA ALA A 16 -1.86 -0.11 -3.53
C ALA A 16 -1.47 0.68 -4.79
N LYS A 17 -0.29 0.42 -5.35
CA LYS A 17 0.18 1.05 -6.59
C LYS A 17 -0.72 0.74 -7.79
N LYS A 18 -1.19 -0.50 -7.94
CA LYS A 18 -2.13 -0.88 -9.00
C LYS A 18 -3.48 -0.18 -8.82
N MET A 19 -4.00 -0.18 -7.60
CA MET A 19 -5.27 0.49 -7.28
C MET A 19 -5.22 1.99 -7.59
N PHE A 20 -4.13 2.70 -7.26
CA PHE A 20 -3.98 4.10 -7.64
C PHE A 20 -3.94 4.30 -9.16
N LYS A 21 -3.27 3.42 -9.90
CA LYS A 21 -3.28 3.46 -11.37
C LYS A 21 -4.68 3.24 -11.96
N GLU A 22 -5.51 2.45 -11.29
CA GLU A 22 -6.91 2.21 -11.66
C GLU A 22 -7.85 3.33 -11.18
N GLY A 23 -7.34 4.38 -10.51
CA GLY A 23 -8.11 5.55 -10.09
C GLY A 23 -8.86 5.37 -8.76
N PHE A 24 -8.48 4.37 -7.95
CA PHE A 24 -9.07 4.20 -6.62
C PHE A 24 -8.69 5.38 -5.72
N LYS A 25 -9.68 5.82 -4.92
CA LYS A 25 -9.47 6.87 -3.91
C LYS A 25 -8.63 6.34 -2.74
N LEU A 26 -7.90 7.26 -2.10
CA LEU A 26 -7.04 6.96 -0.94
C LEU A 26 -7.78 6.20 0.17
N ASP A 27 -9.00 6.61 0.53
CA ASP A 27 -9.78 5.94 1.58
C ASP A 27 -10.05 4.46 1.26
N VAL A 28 -10.28 4.13 -0.01
CA VAL A 28 -10.51 2.76 -0.48
C VAL A 28 -9.22 1.96 -0.45
N VAL A 29 -8.10 2.55 -0.88
CA VAL A 29 -6.78 1.91 -0.86
C VAL A 29 -6.37 1.56 0.57
N LEU A 30 -6.50 2.50 1.51
CA LEU A 30 -6.16 2.27 2.93
C LEU A 30 -7.04 1.16 3.53
N ARG A 31 -8.35 1.19 3.27
CA ARG A 31 -9.28 0.18 3.78
C ARG A 31 -9.02 -1.24 3.25
N ILE A 32 -8.68 -1.37 1.97
CA ILE A 32 -8.46 -2.69 1.33
C ILE A 32 -7.08 -3.25 1.69
N THR A 33 -6.03 -2.45 1.58
CA THR A 33 -4.65 -2.91 1.81
C THR A 33 -4.31 -3.01 3.30
N GLY A 34 -5.02 -2.25 4.14
CA GLY A 34 -4.71 -2.07 5.56
C GLY A 34 -3.37 -1.36 5.78
N LEU A 35 -2.90 -0.61 4.78
CA LEU A 35 -1.76 0.29 4.90
C LEU A 35 -2.22 1.62 5.51
N THR A 36 -1.27 2.34 6.09
CA THR A 36 -1.44 3.72 6.53
C THR A 36 -0.97 4.71 5.46
N GLU A 37 -1.42 5.96 5.56
CA GLU A 37 -0.99 7.03 4.65
C GLU A 37 0.53 7.26 4.71
N GLN A 38 1.13 7.15 5.90
CA GLN A 38 2.57 7.31 6.05
C GLN A 38 3.33 6.20 5.31
N GLU A 39 2.86 4.96 5.39
CA GLU A 39 3.46 3.86 4.64
C GLU A 39 3.36 4.07 3.12
N LEU A 40 2.28 4.68 2.62
CA LEU A 40 2.19 5.02 1.21
C LEU A 40 3.18 6.14 0.81
N LYS A 41 3.35 7.16 1.67
CA LYS A 41 4.33 8.26 1.46
C LYS A 41 5.77 7.77 1.48
N ASP A 42 6.11 6.93 2.45
CA ASP A 42 7.46 6.35 2.60
C ASP A 42 7.85 5.52 1.36
N HIS A 43 6.86 5.03 0.63
CA HIS A 43 7.01 4.27 -0.62
C HIS A 43 6.76 5.10 -1.90
N GLY A 44 6.56 6.42 -1.78
CA GLY A 44 6.40 7.34 -2.92
C GLY A 44 5.11 7.15 -3.72
N LEU A 45 4.06 6.61 -3.10
CA LEU A 45 2.74 6.44 -3.73
C LEU A 45 1.82 7.65 -3.51
N LEU A 46 2.17 8.52 -2.56
CA LEU A 46 1.51 9.79 -2.22
C LEU A 46 2.57 10.90 -2.16
#